data_AF-A0AAV7CX94-F1
#
_entry.id   AF-A0AAV7CX94-F1
#
_cell.length_a   1.000
_cell.length_b   1.000
_cell.length_c   1.000
_cell.angle_alpha   90.00
_cell.angle_beta   90.00
_cell.angle_gamma   90.00
#
_symmetry.space_group_name_H-M   'P 1'
#
loop_
_entity.id
_entity.type
_entity.pdbx_description
1 polymer ?
#
loop_
_entity_poly.entity_id
_entity_poly.type
_entity_poly.pdbx_seq_one_letter_code
_entity_poly.pdbx_strand_id
1 'polypeptide(L)'
;MYIFLELYLTAASRRPKYYFAWTLADVINNAAGFGYNGVLDYGEERWDLLSNLNILRIETATSFKMYIDNWNIQTAVWLKEVCYDRSPFNPLLSTFILSAAWHGVHPGYYFTFLTAVPVTLAARRVRQTIRPWFQHTSWSKLIYSLITWLCTQIAMSYTVAPFILLGLGPSLQLYRSLGFCLHIIPLVLLLILPNRKRHNTEEGSSKQPSCDRNYNHLKKET
;
A
#
# COMPACT_ATOMS: atom_id res chain seq x y z
N MET A 1 3.28 -4.82 24.70
CA MET A 1 1.94 -4.91 24.07
C MET A 1 1.23 -3.55 24.03
N TYR A 2 1.20 -2.81 25.15
CA TYR A 2 0.55 -1.49 25.25
C TYR A 2 0.99 -0.46 24.18
N ILE A 3 2.30 -0.32 23.96
CA ILE A 3 2.86 0.67 23.01
C ILE A 3 2.38 0.43 21.56
N PHE A 4 2.22 -0.84 21.12
CA PHE A 4 1.71 -1.12 19.77
C PHE A 4 0.23 -0.76 19.60
N LEU A 5 -0.55 -0.91 20.67
CA LEU A 5 -1.96 -0.52 20.66
C LEU A 5 -2.07 1.01 20.61
N GLU A 6 -1.32 1.74 21.44
CA GLU A 6 -1.27 3.21 21.40
C GLU A 6 -0.85 3.73 20.03
N LEU A 7 0.19 3.12 19.45
CA LEU A 7 0.68 3.43 18.12
C LEU A 7 -0.41 3.21 17.06
N TYR A 8 -1.10 2.07 17.10
CA TYR A 8 -2.22 1.79 16.19
C TYR A 8 -3.35 2.81 16.35
N LEU A 9 -3.79 3.08 17.58
CA LEU A 9 -4.87 4.04 17.87
C LEU A 9 -4.50 5.45 17.42
N THR A 10 -3.24 5.85 17.63
CA THR A 10 -2.70 7.14 17.21
C THR A 10 -2.60 7.28 15.69
N ALA A 11 -2.25 6.21 14.99
CA ALA A 11 -2.29 6.20 13.53
C ALA A 11 -3.74 6.22 13.02
N ALA A 12 -4.61 5.43 13.65
CA ALA A 12 -6.03 5.33 13.29
C ALA A 12 -6.79 6.64 13.48
N SER A 13 -6.57 7.36 14.58
CA SER A 13 -7.21 8.65 14.83
C SER A 13 -6.85 9.73 13.80
N ARG A 14 -5.73 9.56 13.09
CA ARG A 14 -5.27 10.51 12.06
C ARG A 14 -5.69 10.16 10.64
N ARG A 15 -6.21 8.96 10.38
CA ARG A 15 -6.70 8.59 9.04
C ARG A 15 -7.96 9.34 8.60
N PRO A 16 -8.98 9.57 9.46
CA PRO A 16 -10.25 10.17 9.05
C PRO A 16 -10.13 11.51 8.31
N LYS A 17 -9.20 12.38 8.70
CA LYS A 17 -8.99 13.66 8.00
C LYS A 17 -8.57 13.48 6.53
N TYR A 18 -7.78 12.43 6.24
CA TYR A 18 -7.37 12.10 4.87
C TYR A 18 -8.51 11.41 4.13
N TYR A 19 -9.27 10.55 4.82
CA TYR A 19 -10.46 9.93 4.24
C TYR A 19 -11.46 10.98 3.79
N PHE A 20 -11.72 11.98 4.63
CA PHE A 20 -12.59 13.09 4.28
C PHE A 20 -12.08 13.87 3.07
N ALA A 21 -10.81 14.31 3.09
CA ALA A 21 -10.25 15.13 2.02
C ALA A 21 -10.24 14.41 0.65
N TRP A 22 -9.84 13.13 0.62
CA TRP A 22 -9.81 12.37 -0.63
C TRP A 22 -11.19 11.94 -1.11
N THR A 23 -12.10 11.54 -0.21
CA THR A 23 -13.49 11.26 -0.61
C THR A 23 -14.16 12.51 -1.17
N LEU A 24 -13.91 13.69 -0.58
CA LEU A 24 -14.43 14.95 -1.12
C LEU A 24 -13.86 15.25 -2.51
N ALA A 25 -12.56 15.04 -2.71
CA ALA A 25 -11.94 15.19 -4.03
C ALA A 25 -12.55 14.23 -5.06
N ASP A 26 -12.78 12.96 -4.70
CA ASP A 26 -13.42 11.98 -5.56
C ASP A 26 -14.84 12.42 -5.94
N VAL A 27 -15.64 12.91 -4.98
CA VAL A 27 -17.00 13.43 -5.23
C VAL A 27 -16.99 14.62 -6.19
N ILE A 28 -16.09 15.58 -6.01
CA ILE A 28 -15.98 16.75 -6.90
C ILE A 28 -15.59 16.34 -8.32
N ASN A 29 -14.64 15.42 -8.47
CA ASN A 29 -14.25 14.92 -9.79
C ASN A 29 -15.38 14.14 -10.47
N ASN A 30 -16.14 13.35 -9.71
CA ASN A 30 -17.32 12.65 -10.23
C ASN A 30 -18.41 13.63 -10.66
N ALA A 31 -18.68 14.67 -9.86
CA ALA A 31 -19.64 15.71 -10.20
C ALA A 31 -19.25 16.49 -11.48
N ALA A 32 -17.95 16.63 -11.74
CA ALA A 32 -17.42 17.23 -12.95
C ALA A 32 -17.33 16.26 -14.15
N GLY A 33 -17.71 14.99 -13.99
CA GLY A 33 -17.69 13.98 -15.04
C GLY A 33 -16.33 13.28 -15.25
N PHE A 34 -15.30 13.60 -14.47
CA PHE A 34 -13.96 13.03 -14.62
C PHE A 34 -13.79 11.62 -14.03
N GLY A 35 -14.77 11.15 -13.25
CA GLY A 35 -14.69 9.85 -12.59
C GLY A 35 -15.17 8.64 -13.38
N TYR A 36 -15.79 8.86 -14.55
CA TYR A 36 -16.42 7.79 -15.31
C TYR A 36 -15.40 6.78 -15.87
N ASN A 37 -15.65 5.49 -15.65
CA ASN A 37 -14.76 4.38 -16.00
C ASN A 37 -15.48 3.27 -16.78
N GLY A 38 -16.38 3.67 -17.67
CA GLY A 38 -17.15 2.77 -18.52
C GLY A 38 -18.26 2.00 -17.77
N VAL A 39 -18.81 1.00 -18.46
CA VAL A 39 -19.91 0.15 -17.98
C VAL A 39 -19.39 -1.28 -17.76
N LEU A 40 -19.88 -1.94 -16.72
CA LEU A 40 -19.61 -3.34 -16.42
C LEU A 40 -20.37 -4.28 -17.37
N ASP A 41 -19.93 -5.53 -17.46
CA ASP A 41 -20.54 -6.55 -18.34
C ASP A 41 -22.05 -6.76 -18.05
N TYR A 42 -22.51 -6.44 -16.85
CA TYR A 42 -23.90 -6.55 -16.39
C TYR A 42 -24.66 -5.21 -16.42
N GLY A 43 -24.11 -4.16 -17.06
CA GLY A 43 -24.83 -2.92 -17.37
C GLY A 43 -24.70 -1.79 -16.35
N GLU A 44 -24.00 -1.98 -15.23
CA GLU A 44 -23.78 -0.91 -14.24
C GLU A 44 -22.62 0.01 -14.62
N GLU A 45 -22.83 1.32 -14.51
CA GLU A 45 -21.78 2.33 -14.71
C GLU A 45 -20.76 2.35 -13.57
N ARG A 46 -19.50 2.55 -13.90
CA ARG A 46 -18.42 2.74 -12.92
C ARG A 46 -17.97 4.19 -12.86
N TRP A 47 -17.79 4.66 -11.63
CA TRP A 47 -17.39 6.03 -11.31
C TRP A 47 -16.14 6.05 -10.41
N ASP A 48 -15.16 5.22 -10.75
CA ASP A 48 -13.95 4.98 -9.96
C ASP A 48 -12.64 5.33 -10.69
N LEU A 49 -12.69 5.99 -11.86
CA LEU A 49 -11.50 6.30 -12.67
C LEU A 49 -10.46 7.10 -11.89
N LEU A 50 -10.90 8.14 -11.19
CA LEU A 50 -10.05 9.04 -10.41
C LEU A 50 -10.14 8.82 -8.90
N SER A 51 -10.60 7.64 -8.46
CA SER A 51 -10.70 7.40 -7.03
C SER A 51 -9.32 7.34 -6.38
N ASN A 52 -9.17 8.05 -5.26
CA ASN A 52 -7.92 8.09 -4.49
C ASN A 52 -7.89 7.10 -3.33
N LEU A 53 -9.03 6.53 -2.95
CA LEU A 53 -9.14 5.84 -1.67
C LEU A 53 -10.18 4.72 -1.69
N ASN A 54 -9.81 3.56 -1.15
CA ASN A 54 -10.78 2.52 -0.79
C ASN A 54 -10.70 2.22 0.71
N ILE A 55 -11.54 2.90 1.50
CA ILE A 55 -11.53 2.84 2.97
C ILE A 55 -11.71 1.41 3.48
N LEU A 56 -12.68 0.67 2.93
CA LEU A 56 -12.94 -0.70 3.35
C LEU A 56 -11.73 -1.60 3.12
N ARG A 57 -11.10 -1.51 1.94
CA ARG A 57 -9.90 -2.30 1.64
C ARG A 57 -8.68 -1.89 2.48
N ILE A 58 -8.59 -0.64 2.90
CA ILE A 58 -7.55 -0.17 3.82
C ILE A 58 -7.77 -0.76 5.22
N GLU A 59 -8.97 -0.58 5.78
CA GLU A 59 -9.27 -1.02 7.15
C GLU A 59 -9.30 -2.55 7.26
N THR A 60 -9.56 -3.27 6.17
CA THR A 60 -9.55 -4.75 6.13
C THR A 60 -8.29 -5.34 5.48
N ALA A 61 -7.26 -4.54 5.21
CA ALA A 61 -6.07 -5.00 4.49
C ALA A 61 -5.34 -6.14 5.23
N THR A 62 -5.14 -7.26 4.55
CA THR A 62 -4.39 -8.44 5.04
C THR A 62 -2.95 -8.49 4.53
N SER A 63 -2.48 -7.43 3.88
CA SER A 63 -1.08 -7.28 3.50
C SER A 63 -0.71 -5.81 3.33
N PHE A 64 0.55 -5.51 3.60
CA PHE A 64 1.13 -4.18 3.41
C PHE A 64 0.90 -3.62 2.00
N LYS A 65 1.06 -4.46 0.97
CA LYS A 65 0.77 -4.07 -0.42
C LYS A 65 -0.71 -3.72 -0.63
N MET A 66 -1.63 -4.55 -0.14
CA MET A 66 -3.07 -4.25 -0.26
C MET A 66 -3.41 -2.91 0.41
N TYR A 67 -2.80 -2.60 1.55
CA TYR A 67 -3.02 -1.30 2.20
C TYR A 67 -2.55 -0.14 1.30
N ILE A 68 -1.28 -0.18 0.85
CA ILE A 68 -0.70 0.89 0.03
C ILE A 68 -1.42 1.06 -1.31
N ASP A 69 -1.79 -0.04 -1.97
CA ASP A 69 -2.49 -0.02 -3.26
C ASP A 69 -3.88 0.64 -3.18
N ASN A 70 -4.44 0.82 -1.99
CA ASN A 70 -5.76 1.42 -1.77
C ASN A 70 -5.71 2.78 -1.07
N TRP A 71 -4.50 3.28 -0.75
CA TRP A 71 -4.24 4.55 -0.11
C TRP A 71 -3.56 5.50 -1.09
N ASN A 72 -4.22 6.64 -1.38
CA ASN A 72 -3.70 7.65 -2.30
C ASN A 72 -3.37 7.05 -3.70
N ILE A 73 -4.38 6.39 -4.28
CA ILE A 73 -4.27 5.54 -5.47
C ILE A 73 -3.70 6.32 -6.67
N GLN A 74 -4.21 7.51 -6.96
CA GLN A 74 -3.76 8.28 -8.13
C GLN A 74 -2.31 8.75 -7.98
N THR A 75 -1.88 9.10 -6.76
CA THR A 75 -0.46 9.41 -6.51
C THR A 75 0.41 8.16 -6.71
N ALA A 76 -0.05 6.97 -6.34
CA ALA A 76 0.68 5.73 -6.58
C ALA A 76 0.80 5.42 -8.09
N VAL A 77 -0.26 5.68 -8.88
CA VAL A 77 -0.21 5.58 -10.35
C VAL A 77 0.79 6.58 -10.93
N TRP A 78 0.71 7.85 -10.52
CA TRP A 78 1.65 8.89 -10.94
C TRP A 78 3.10 8.51 -10.62
N LEU A 79 3.39 8.12 -9.37
CA LEU A 79 4.72 7.66 -8.93
C LEU A 79 5.22 6.46 -9.74
N LYS A 80 4.31 5.53 -10.06
CA LYS A 80 4.65 4.36 -10.88
C LYS A 80 5.11 4.80 -12.26
N GLU A 81 4.36 5.70 -12.89
CA GLU A 81 4.67 6.19 -14.22
C GLU A 81 5.96 6.98 -14.20
N VAL A 82 6.04 8.05 -13.39
CA VAL A 82 7.17 9.00 -13.44
C VAL A 82 8.48 8.44 -12.90
N CYS A 83 8.44 7.45 -12.02
CA CYS A 83 9.65 6.94 -11.35
C CYS A 83 9.80 5.43 -11.46
N TYR A 84 8.84 4.64 -10.98
CA TYR A 84 9.01 3.19 -10.86
C TYR A 84 9.34 2.54 -12.22
N ASP A 85 8.53 2.81 -13.25
CA ASP A 85 8.69 2.23 -14.59
C ASP A 85 9.93 2.76 -15.32
N ARG A 86 10.47 3.90 -14.87
CA ARG A 86 11.60 4.62 -15.51
C ARG A 86 12.93 4.43 -14.78
N SER A 87 12.94 3.81 -13.61
CA SER A 87 14.14 3.63 -12.78
C SER A 87 15.00 2.45 -13.26
N PRO A 88 16.29 2.65 -13.57
CA PRO A 88 17.15 1.60 -14.14
C PRO A 88 17.70 0.59 -13.11
N PHE A 89 17.82 0.97 -11.83
CA PHE A 89 18.52 0.14 -10.83
C PHE A 89 17.59 -0.48 -9.79
N ASN A 90 16.90 0.36 -9.01
CA ASN A 90 16.01 -0.09 -7.95
C ASN A 90 14.72 0.72 -7.99
N PRO A 91 13.74 0.28 -8.80
CA PRO A 91 12.44 0.94 -8.93
C PRO A 91 11.74 1.22 -7.61
N LEU A 92 11.75 0.25 -6.69
CA LEU A 92 11.06 0.37 -5.41
C LEU A 92 11.71 1.45 -4.54
N LEU A 93 13.03 1.38 -4.36
CA LEU A 93 13.77 2.35 -3.55
C LEU A 93 13.68 3.75 -4.15
N SER A 94 13.86 3.89 -5.46
CA SER A 94 13.78 5.18 -6.16
C SER A 94 12.39 5.81 -5.99
N THR A 95 11.34 5.00 -6.11
CA THR A 95 9.94 5.46 -5.95
C THR A 95 9.68 5.93 -4.52
N PHE A 96 10.16 5.19 -3.52
CA PHE A 96 9.98 5.59 -2.12
C PHE A 96 10.80 6.82 -1.73
N ILE A 97 12.01 6.99 -2.27
CA ILE A 97 12.80 8.21 -2.08
C ILE A 97 12.11 9.41 -2.75
N LEU A 98 11.61 9.24 -3.98
CA LEU A 98 10.85 10.29 -4.66
C LEU A 98 9.59 10.67 -3.88
N SER A 99 8.86 9.68 -3.35
CA SER A 99 7.68 9.92 -2.52
C SER A 99 8.04 10.71 -1.26
N ALA A 100 9.16 10.38 -0.59
CA ALA A 100 9.65 11.16 0.55
C ALA A 100 9.92 12.61 0.17
N ALA A 101 10.63 12.84 -0.93
CA ALA A 101 10.96 14.18 -1.41
C ALA A 101 9.70 14.98 -1.81
N TRP A 102 8.71 14.33 -2.42
CA TRP A 102 7.42 14.95 -2.77
C TRP A 102 6.64 15.41 -1.54
N HIS A 103 6.72 14.67 -0.44
CA HIS A 103 6.09 15.07 0.83
C HIS A 103 6.84 16.21 1.53
N GLY A 104 8.15 16.35 1.31
CA GLY A 104 8.95 17.49 1.75
C GLY A 104 10.27 17.11 2.42
N VAL A 105 10.90 18.09 3.08
CA VAL A 105 12.27 17.95 3.63
C VAL A 105 12.31 17.40 5.07
N HIS A 106 11.16 17.13 5.68
CA HIS A 106 11.13 16.64 7.06
C HIS A 106 11.73 15.23 7.18
N PRO A 107 12.66 14.99 8.13
CA PRO A 107 13.34 13.69 8.29
C PRO A 107 12.37 12.50 8.46
N GLY A 108 11.22 12.74 9.09
CA GLY A 108 10.19 11.73 9.29
C GLY A 108 9.69 11.10 7.98
N TYR A 109 9.59 11.87 6.89
CA TYR A 109 9.17 11.32 5.60
C TYR A 109 10.16 10.28 5.09
N TYR A 110 11.45 10.62 5.07
CA TYR A 110 12.50 9.71 4.65
C TYR A 110 12.52 8.43 5.49
N PHE A 111 12.36 8.54 6.81
CA PHE A 111 12.33 7.36 7.69
C PHE A 111 11.14 6.46 7.41
N THR A 112 9.96 7.02 7.19
CA THR A 112 8.77 6.24 6.82
C THR A 112 8.99 5.49 5.51
N PHE A 113 9.42 6.19 4.46
CA PHE A 113 9.54 5.58 3.14
C PHE A 113 10.72 4.61 3.03
N LEU A 114 11.85 4.88 3.70
CA LEU A 114 12.96 3.92 3.79
C LEU A 114 12.58 2.68 4.59
N THR A 115 11.80 2.83 5.68
CA THR A 115 11.28 1.69 6.45
C THR A 115 10.27 0.87 5.63
N ALA A 116 9.46 1.53 4.78
CA ALA A 116 8.50 0.85 3.92
C ALA A 116 9.16 -0.10 2.92
N VAL A 117 10.42 0.13 2.50
CA VAL A 117 11.15 -0.73 1.56
C VAL A 117 11.28 -2.18 2.05
N PRO A 118 12.01 -2.47 3.16
CA PRO A 118 12.16 -3.84 3.64
C PRO A 118 10.83 -4.43 4.11
N VAL A 119 9.93 -3.64 4.70
CA VAL A 119 8.59 -4.10 5.11
C VAL A 119 7.78 -4.58 3.91
N THR A 120 7.77 -3.82 2.82
CA THR A 120 7.08 -4.20 1.58
C THR A 120 7.64 -5.48 0.99
N LEU A 121 8.97 -5.59 0.91
CA LEU A 121 9.62 -6.77 0.35
C LEU A 121 9.37 -8.01 1.22
N ALA A 122 9.46 -7.90 2.55
CA ALA A 122 9.23 -9.00 3.47
C ALA A 122 7.78 -9.47 3.44
N ALA A 123 6.83 -8.52 3.47
CA ALA A 123 5.40 -8.83 3.37
C ALA A 123 5.06 -9.56 2.07
N ARG A 124 5.71 -9.21 0.95
CA ARG A 124 5.58 -9.94 -0.33
C ARG A 124 6.10 -11.37 -0.22
N ARG A 125 7.31 -11.59 0.33
CA ARG A 125 7.88 -12.95 0.49
C ARG A 125 7.06 -13.83 1.42
N VAL A 126 6.60 -13.27 2.54
CA VAL A 126 5.67 -13.94 3.47
C VAL A 126 4.39 -14.35 2.74
N ARG A 127 3.76 -13.43 2.00
CA ARG A 127 2.51 -13.73 1.30
C ARG A 127 2.68 -14.76 0.18
N GLN A 128 3.84 -14.83 -0.46
CA GLN A 128 4.13 -15.82 -1.50
C GLN A 128 4.50 -17.20 -0.94
N THR A 129 5.13 -17.24 0.24
CA THR A 129 5.71 -18.47 0.79
C THR A 129 4.81 -19.10 1.85
N ILE A 130 4.21 -18.28 2.73
CA ILE A 130 3.45 -18.73 3.91
C ILE A 130 1.95 -18.85 3.61
N ARG A 131 1.36 -17.90 2.87
CA ARG A 131 -0.10 -17.91 2.58
C ARG A 131 -0.61 -19.25 2.04
N PRO A 132 0.06 -19.93 1.07
CA PRO A 132 -0.46 -21.16 0.47
C PRO A 132 -0.80 -22.26 1.49
N TRP A 133 0.00 -22.37 2.56
CA TRP A 133 -0.16 -23.36 3.64
C TRP A 133 -1.44 -23.18 4.45
N PHE A 134 -2.08 -22.01 4.37
CA PHE A 134 -3.31 -21.70 5.09
C PHE A 134 -4.55 -21.65 4.19
N GLN A 135 -4.44 -22.05 2.91
CA GLN A 135 -5.55 -21.99 1.97
C GLN A 135 -6.39 -23.28 1.89
N HIS A 136 -6.12 -24.27 2.73
CA HIS A 136 -6.75 -25.60 2.64
C HIS A 136 -8.16 -25.66 3.26
N THR A 137 -8.42 -24.96 4.36
CA THR A 137 -9.73 -24.98 5.06
C THR A 137 -10.23 -23.56 5.33
N SER A 138 -11.55 -23.38 5.46
CA SER A 138 -12.16 -22.07 5.75
C SER A 138 -11.67 -21.50 7.09
N TRP A 139 -11.53 -22.34 8.11
CA TRP A 139 -10.98 -21.94 9.41
C TRP A 139 -9.52 -21.50 9.33
N SER A 140 -8.68 -22.22 8.60
CA SER A 140 -7.26 -21.84 8.40
C SER A 140 -7.13 -20.52 7.64
N LYS A 141 -7.97 -20.30 6.61
CA LYS A 141 -8.05 -19.04 5.88
C LYS A 141 -8.45 -17.87 6.78
N LEU A 142 -9.45 -18.08 7.64
CA LEU A 142 -9.94 -17.07 8.57
C LEU A 142 -8.87 -16.67 9.58
N ILE A 143 -8.24 -17.65 10.23
CA ILE A 143 -7.16 -17.42 11.20
C ILE A 143 -6.00 -16.67 10.54
N TYR A 144 -5.55 -17.12 9.36
CA TYR A 144 -4.51 -16.44 8.61
C TYR A 144 -4.90 -15.00 8.26
N SER A 145 -6.15 -14.77 7.85
CA SER A 145 -6.63 -13.43 7.49
C SER A 145 -6.66 -12.50 8.70
N LEU A 146 -7.13 -12.97 9.86
CA LEU A 146 -7.15 -12.18 11.11
C LEU A 146 -5.74 -11.83 11.59
N ILE A 147 -4.83 -12.80 11.59
CA ILE A 147 -3.43 -12.59 11.99
C ILE A 147 -2.76 -11.59 11.03
N THR A 148 -2.86 -11.82 9.72
CA THR A 148 -2.20 -10.96 8.74
C THR A 148 -2.83 -9.57 8.64
N TRP A 149 -4.13 -9.44 8.90
CA TRP A 149 -4.79 -8.15 9.08
C TRP A 149 -4.17 -7.38 10.25
N LEU A 150 -4.13 -7.99 11.44
CA LEU A 150 -3.58 -7.35 12.63
C LEU A 150 -2.10 -6.96 12.43
N CYS A 151 -1.29 -7.89 11.89
CA CYS A 151 0.11 -7.61 11.56
C CYS A 151 0.25 -6.48 10.54
N THR A 152 -0.64 -6.40 9.54
CA THR A 152 -0.62 -5.32 8.53
C THR A 152 -0.93 -3.97 9.16
N GLN A 153 -1.96 -3.89 10.01
CA GLN A 153 -2.33 -2.65 10.69
C GLN A 153 -1.21 -2.14 11.61
N ILE A 154 -0.57 -3.03 12.36
CA ILE A 154 0.57 -2.68 13.23
C ILE A 154 1.78 -2.25 12.37
N ALA A 155 2.10 -3.00 11.31
CA ALA A 155 3.23 -2.70 10.43
C ALA A 155 3.07 -1.34 9.73
N MET A 156 1.87 -1.03 9.24
CA MET A 156 1.55 0.29 8.66
C MET A 156 1.67 1.40 9.70
N SER A 157 1.12 1.20 10.91
CA SER A 157 1.17 2.20 11.98
C SER A 157 2.60 2.51 12.41
N TYR A 158 3.45 1.50 12.53
CA TYR A 158 4.88 1.67 12.79
C TYR A 158 5.61 2.39 11.66
N THR A 159 5.34 2.00 10.42
CA THR A 159 6.01 2.56 9.25
C THR A 159 5.67 4.04 9.07
N VAL A 160 4.41 4.43 9.29
CA VAL A 160 3.93 5.81 9.11
C VAL A 160 4.21 6.71 10.33
N ALA A 161 4.62 6.16 11.47
CA ALA A 161 4.79 6.96 12.68
C ALA A 161 5.78 8.13 12.51
N PRO A 162 6.97 7.96 11.89
CA PRO A 162 7.86 9.10 11.61
C PRO A 162 7.23 10.15 10.70
N PHE A 163 6.46 9.74 9.68
CA PHE A 163 5.71 10.66 8.82
C PHE A 163 4.82 11.59 9.64
N ILE A 164 4.26 11.08 10.72
CA ILE A 164 3.40 11.88 11.58
C ILE A 164 4.21 12.72 12.58
N LEU A 165 5.31 12.19 13.10
CA LEU A 165 6.18 12.89 14.05
C LEU A 165 7.02 13.99 13.40
N LEU A 166 7.28 13.89 12.09
CA LEU A 166 8.09 14.79 11.24
C LEU A 166 9.58 14.89 11.62
N GLY A 167 9.92 14.88 12.91
CA GLY A 167 11.26 15.08 13.44
C GLY A 167 12.08 13.80 13.59
N LEU A 168 13.40 13.94 13.44
CA LEU A 168 14.37 12.85 13.61
C LEU A 168 14.40 12.27 15.03
N GLY A 169 14.49 13.15 16.03
CA GLY A 169 14.61 12.76 17.45
C GLY A 169 13.43 11.91 17.93
N PRO A 170 12.18 12.39 17.82
CA PRO A 170 10.99 11.62 18.21
C PRO A 170 10.86 10.30 17.45
N SER A 171 11.19 10.29 16.16
CA SER A 171 11.14 9.08 15.34
C SER A 171 12.13 8.01 15.82
N LEU A 172 13.37 8.40 16.15
CA LEU A 172 14.38 7.48 16.71
C LEU A 172 14.02 7.02 18.11
N GLN A 173 13.46 7.88 18.95
CA GLN A 173 12.99 7.49 20.29
C GLN A 173 11.89 6.44 20.21
N LEU A 174 10.92 6.61 19.30
CA LEU A 174 9.88 5.62 19.05
C LEU A 174 10.46 4.28 18.57
N TYR A 175 11.39 4.31 17.62
CA TYR A 175 12.00 3.06 17.13
C TYR A 175 12.82 2.35 18.21
N ARG A 176 13.54 3.11 19.06
CA ARG A 176 14.26 2.57 20.21
C ARG A 176 13.32 1.95 21.24
N SER A 177 12.20 2.60 21.58
CA SER A 177 11.24 2.06 22.55
C SER A 177 10.57 0.77 22.07
N LEU A 178 10.50 0.56 20.76
CA LEU A 178 10.01 -0.66 20.11
C LEU A 178 11.14 -1.65 19.73
N GLY A 179 12.37 -1.38 20.16
CA GLY A 179 13.54 -2.23 19.92
C GLY A 179 13.87 -2.46 18.44
N PHE A 180 13.46 -1.55 17.54
CA PHE A 180 13.59 -1.68 16.08
C PHE A 180 12.99 -2.97 15.52
N CYS A 181 12.03 -3.59 16.20
CA CYS A 181 11.50 -4.91 15.84
C CYS A 181 11.00 -4.99 14.40
N LEU A 182 10.30 -3.95 13.91
CA LEU A 182 9.76 -3.90 12.54
C LEU A 182 10.77 -3.36 11.51
N HIS A 183 12.03 -3.16 11.88
CA HIS A 183 13.16 -3.12 10.96
C HIS A 183 13.86 -4.49 10.92
N ILE A 184 14.11 -5.09 12.08
CA ILE A 184 14.84 -6.36 12.21
C ILE A 184 14.05 -7.53 11.62
N ILE A 185 12.77 -7.68 11.99
CA ILE A 185 11.93 -8.82 11.56
C ILE A 185 11.84 -8.87 10.02
N PRO A 186 11.49 -7.79 9.30
CA PRO A 186 11.51 -7.81 7.84
C PRO A 186 12.86 -8.22 7.24
N LEU A 187 13.98 -7.71 7.77
CA LEU A 187 15.30 -8.06 7.26
C LEU A 187 15.62 -9.55 7.48
N VAL A 188 15.32 -10.10 8.65
CA VAL A 188 15.47 -11.53 8.95
C VAL A 188 14.59 -12.37 8.01
N LEU A 189 13.33 -11.99 7.82
CA LEU A 189 12.42 -12.67 6.88
C LEU A 189 12.94 -12.61 5.44
N LEU A 190 13.57 -11.50 5.04
CA LEU A 190 14.19 -11.38 3.73
C LEU A 190 15.40 -12.31 3.58
N LEU A 191 16.17 -12.55 4.63
CA LEU A 191 17.31 -13.46 4.61
C LEU A 191 16.88 -14.94 4.59
N ILE A 192 15.84 -15.30 5.33
CA ILE A 192 15.40 -16.69 5.50
C ILE A 192 14.45 -17.14 4.37
N LEU A 193 13.50 -16.30 3.96
CA LEU A 193 12.49 -16.72 3.00
C LEU A 193 13.00 -16.62 1.55
N PRO A 194 12.75 -17.65 0.72
CA PRO A 194 13.18 -17.66 -0.66
C PRO A 194 12.48 -16.56 -1.46
N ASN A 195 13.23 -15.94 -2.37
CA ASN A 195 12.66 -14.98 -3.31
C ASN A 195 11.98 -15.72 -4.46
N ARG A 196 10.72 -16.12 -4.28
CA ARG A 196 9.94 -16.72 -5.36
C ARG A 196 9.58 -15.65 -6.40
N LYS A 197 10.20 -15.73 -7.57
CA LYS A 197 9.73 -14.96 -8.75
C LYS A 197 8.28 -15.37 -9.01
N ARG A 198 7.42 -14.39 -9.30
CA ARG A 198 6.06 -14.67 -9.74
C ARG A 198 6.20 -15.38 -11.09
N HIS A 199 5.85 -16.66 -11.18
CA HIS A 199 5.59 -17.26 -12.49
C HIS A 199 4.42 -16.48 -13.06
N ASN A 200 4.63 -15.81 -14.19
CA ASN A 200 3.52 -15.36 -15.02
C ASN A 200 2.94 -16.65 -15.62
N THR A 201 1.98 -17.26 -14.91
CA THR A 201 1.06 -18.18 -15.56
C THR A 201 0.18 -17.30 -16.43
N GLU A 202 0.56 -17.19 -17.70
CA GLU A 202 -0.41 -16.99 -18.76
C GLU A 202 -1.39 -18.19 -18.70
N GLU A 203 -2.67 -17.89 -18.91
CA GLU A 203 -3.82 -18.80 -18.94
C GLU A 203 -4.55 -19.11 -17.60
N GLY A 204 -5.81 -18.67 -17.55
CA GLY A 204 -6.85 -19.28 -16.71
C GLY A 204 -7.27 -18.50 -15.46
N SER A 205 -7.65 -17.23 -15.55
CA SER A 205 -8.52 -16.61 -14.54
C SER A 205 -9.56 -15.73 -15.21
N SER A 206 -10.82 -16.08 -14.98
CA SER A 206 -12.01 -15.26 -15.22
C SER A 206 -11.74 -13.77 -15.05
N LYS A 207 -12.19 -12.98 -16.03
CA LYS A 207 -12.22 -11.52 -16.03
C LYS A 207 -12.74 -11.00 -14.69
N GLN A 208 -11.82 -10.60 -13.84
CA GLN A 208 -12.06 -9.61 -12.80
C GLN A 208 -11.33 -8.38 -13.32
N PRO A 209 -12.03 -7.29 -13.68
CA PRO A 209 -11.40 -6.19 -14.39
C PRO A 209 -10.47 -5.44 -13.42
N SER A 210 -9.21 -5.87 -13.38
CA SER A 210 -8.12 -4.98 -13.02
C SER A 210 -8.03 -3.96 -14.13
N CYS A 211 -8.09 -2.69 -13.75
CA CYS A 211 -7.79 -1.48 -14.52
C CYS A 211 -6.77 -1.75 -15.64
N ASP A 212 -7.27 -2.18 -16.81
CA ASP A 212 -6.48 -2.25 -18.03
C ASP A 212 -6.42 -0.84 -18.58
N ARG A 213 -5.20 -0.31 -18.57
CA ARG A 213 -4.84 0.97 -19.17
C ARG A 213 -5.16 0.93 -20.67
N ASN A 214 -6.29 1.49 -21.06
CA ASN A 214 -6.56 1.88 -22.44
C ASN A 214 -6.04 3.30 -22.69
N TYR A 215 -4.72 3.44 -22.80
CA TYR A 215 -4.05 4.66 -23.25
C TYR A 215 -3.84 4.69 -24.78
N ASN A 216 -4.69 4.01 -25.55
CA ASN A 216 -4.57 3.93 -27.01
C ASN A 216 -5.54 4.87 -27.77
N HIS A 217 -6.37 5.66 -27.07
CA HIS A 217 -7.34 6.54 -27.74
C HIS A 217 -6.85 7.96 -28.07
N LEU A 218 -5.64 8.34 -27.66
CA LEU A 218 -5.08 9.69 -27.88
C LEU A 218 -3.92 9.74 -28.90
N LYS A 219 -3.72 8.69 -29.70
CA LYS A 219 -2.63 8.62 -30.70
C LYS A 219 -3.06 8.38 -32.14
N LYS A 220 -4.34 8.60 -32.46
CA LYS A 220 -4.90 8.36 -33.82
C LYS A 220 -5.49 9.58 -34.52
N GLU A 221 -5.13 10.79 -34.09
CA GLU A 221 -5.42 12.01 -34.85
C GLU A 221 -4.15 12.84 -35.02
N THR A 222 -3.29 12.37 -35.93
CA THR A 222 -2.37 13.16 -36.78
C THR A 222 -2.08 12.34 -38.02
#